data_AF-A0A1G9AAX9-F1
#
_entry.id   AF-A0A1G9AAX9-F1
#
_cell.length_a   1.000
_cell.length_b   1.000
_cell.length_c   1.000
_cell.angle_alpha   90.00
_cell.angle_beta   90.00
_cell.angle_gamma   90.00
#
_symmetry.space_group_name_H-M   'P 1'
#
loop_
_entity.id
_entity.type
_entity.pdbx_description
1 polymer ?
#
loop_
_entity_poly.entity_id
_entity_poly.type
_entity_poly.pdbx_seq_one_letter_code
_entity_poly.pdbx_strand_id
1 'polypeptide(L)' 'MTVQKDLEKVIAYCEAVKGTYAMMAQATEEQQAKDMFNSMKNDLDDHMEFLNGRLEYLNQNNELNKKN' A
#
# COMPACT_ATOMS: atom_id res chain seq x y z
N MET A 1 -19.49 0.79 6.76
CA MET A 1 -18.13 0.52 6.27
C MET A 1 -18.14 -0.86 5.64
N THR A 2 -17.46 -1.05 4.50
CA THR A 2 -17.30 -2.34 3.85
C THR A 2 -15.82 -2.65 3.76
N VAL A 3 -15.46 -3.93 3.77
CA VAL A 3 -14.05 -4.37 3.64
C VAL A 3 -13.37 -3.73 2.41
N GLN A 4 -14.09 -3.53 1.30
CA GLN A 4 -13.59 -2.81 0.13
C GLN A 4 -13.18 -1.36 0.45
N LYS A 5 -14.08 -0.58 1.07
CA LYS A 5 -13.77 0.81 1.44
C LYS A 5 -12.64 0.91 2.45
N ASP A 6 -12.49 -0.11 3.30
CA ASP A 6 -11.39 -0.15 4.25
C ASP A 6 -10.07 -0.52 3.55
N LEU A 7 -10.07 -1.41 2.55
CA LEU A 7 -8.90 -1.70 1.71
C LEU A 7 -8.46 -0.46 0.91
N GLU A 8 -9.38 0.26 0.27
CA GLU A 8 -9.08 1.51 -0.46
C GLU A 8 -8.39 2.53 0.44
N LYS A 9 -8.87 2.70 1.67
CA LYS A 9 -8.25 3.59 2.66
C LYS A 9 -6.86 3.13 3.05
N VAL A 10 -6.67 1.84 3.31
CA VAL A 10 -5.36 1.31 3.70
C VAL A 10 -4.35 1.47 2.56
N ILE A 11 -4.75 1.22 1.31
CA ILE A 11 -3.90 1.47 0.12
C ILE A 11 -3.46 2.93 0.07
N ALA A 12 -4.40 3.87 0.26
CA ALA A 12 -4.06 5.30 0.30
C ALA A 12 -3.12 5.68 1.46
N TYR A 13 -3.26 5.04 2.61
CA TYR A 13 -2.33 5.23 3.72
C TYR A 13 -0.95 4.64 3.44
N CYS A 14 -0.86 3.48 2.81
CA CYS A 14 0.41 2.90 2.37
C CYS A 14 1.16 3.86 1.43
N GLU A 15 0.47 4.45 0.44
CA GLU A 15 1.06 5.46 -0.46
C GLU A 15 1.62 6.68 0.31
N ALA A 16 0.85 7.20 1.27
CA ALA A 16 1.29 8.34 2.08
C ALA A 16 2.52 8.01 2.95
N VAL A 17 2.54 6.83 3.58
CA VAL A 17 3.68 6.38 4.39
C VAL A 17 4.89 6.10 3.50
N LYS A 18 4.70 5.53 2.30
CA LYS A 18 5.76 5.29 1.31
C LYS A 18 6.44 6.60 0.92
N GLY A 19 5.66 7.64 0.63
CA GLY A 19 6.18 8.98 0.38
C GLY A 19 6.94 9.56 1.57
N THR A 20 6.47 9.31 2.79
CA THR A 20 7.14 9.74 4.03
C THR A 20 8.51 9.08 4.20
N TYR A 21 8.62 7.76 3.98
CA TYR A 21 9.91 7.06 4.01
C TYR A 21 10.86 7.55 2.91
N ALA A 22 10.35 7.84 1.71
CA ALA A 22 11.18 8.43 0.64
C ALA A 22 11.77 9.79 1.04
N MET A 23 10.98 10.66 1.67
CA MET A 23 11.47 11.94 2.20
C MET A 23 12.51 11.74 3.31
N MET A 24 12.29 10.80 4.22
CA MET A 24 13.25 10.50 5.30
C MET A 24 14.58 9.94 4.75
N ALA A 25 14.53 9.06 3.75
CA ALA A 25 15.73 8.56 3.06
C ALA A 25 16.53 9.70 2.41
N GLN A 26 15.87 10.71 1.86
CA GLN A 26 16.51 11.88 1.28
C GLN A 26 17.08 12.84 2.33
N ALA A 27 16.42 12.97 3.48
CA ALA A 27 16.79 13.92 4.53
C ALA A 27 17.94 13.44 5.43
N THR A 28 18.29 12.15 5.41
CA THR A 28 19.37 11.59 6.23
C THR A 28 20.70 11.48 5.47
N GLU A 29 21.79 11.81 6.16
CA GLU A 29 23.17 11.62 5.69
C GLU A 29 23.74 10.25 6.09
N GLU A 30 23.17 9.60 7.11
CA GLU A 30 23.62 8.30 7.59
C GLU A 30 23.19 7.19 6.61
N GLN A 31 24.18 6.48 6.05
CA GLN A 31 23.93 5.50 5.00
C GLN A 31 23.04 4.34 5.45
N GLN A 32 23.24 3.82 6.67
CA GLN A 32 22.45 2.71 7.18
C GLN A 32 20.97 3.10 7.37
N ALA A 33 20.69 4.30 7.89
CA ALA A 33 19.33 4.85 7.95
C ALA A 33 18.70 5.03 6.55
N LYS A 34 19.47 5.53 5.57
CA LYS A 34 19.00 5.67 4.18
C LYS A 34 18.60 4.32 3.57
N ASP A 35 19.42 3.30 3.76
CA ASP A 35 19.15 1.95 3.27
C ASP A 35 17.90 1.36 3.95
N MET A 36 17.74 1.60 5.26
CA MET A 36 16.56 1.16 6.01
C MET A 36 15.28 1.85 5.52
N PHE A 37 15.27 3.18 5.34
CA PHE A 37 14.10 3.88 4.80
C PHE A 37 13.73 3.42 3.39
N ASN A 38 14.73 3.13 2.55
CA ASN A 38 14.48 2.56 1.23
C ASN A 38 13.92 1.13 1.31
N SER A 39 14.38 0.30 2.23
CA SER A 39 13.82 -1.04 2.46
C SER A 39 12.36 -0.95 2.90
N MET A 40 12.05 -0.13 3.90
CA MET A 40 10.67 0.04 4.40
C MET A 40 9.73 0.60 3.33
N LYS A 41 10.23 1.47 2.45
CA LYS A 41 9.50 1.96 1.28
C LYS A 41 9.18 0.82 0.29
N ASN A 42 10.12 -0.09 0.05
CA ASN A 42 9.91 -1.23 -0.84
C ASN A 42 8.95 -2.26 -0.22
N ASP A 43 9.01 -2.51 1.09
CA ASP A 43 8.05 -3.41 1.77
C ASP A 43 6.59 -2.92 1.61
N LEU A 44 6.38 -1.60 1.51
CA LEU A 44 5.06 -1.05 1.22
C LEU A 44 4.56 -1.36 -0.19
N ASP A 45 5.46 -1.54 -1.17
CA ASP A 45 5.06 -1.98 -2.51
C ASP A 45 4.48 -3.40 -2.47
N ASP A 46 5.13 -4.31 -1.75
CA ASP A 46 4.65 -5.69 -1.56
C ASP A 46 3.30 -5.71 -0.81
N HIS A 47 3.15 -4.87 0.22
CA HIS A 47 1.87 -4.72 0.91
C HIS A 47 0.77 -4.23 -0.04
N MET A 48 1.05 -3.20 -0.85
CA MET A 48 0.07 -2.63 -1.77
C MET A 48 -0.30 -3.61 -2.88
N GLU A 49 0.64 -4.42 -3.37
CA GLU A 49 0.34 -5.49 -4.34
C GLU A 49 -0.72 -6.46 -3.79
N PHE A 50 -0.50 -6.97 -2.58
CA PHE A 50 -1.47 -7.87 -1.94
C PHE A 50 -2.83 -7.21 -1.72
N LEU A 51 -2.84 -5.97 -1.21
CA LEU A 51 -4.08 -5.23 -0.93
C LEU A 51 -4.86 -4.93 -2.20
N ASN A 52 -4.19 -4.53 -3.28
CA ASN A 52 -4.80 -4.30 -4.59
C ASN A 52 -5.38 -5.59 -5.16
N GLY A 53 -4.63 -6.70 -5.11
CA GLY A 53 -5.12 -8.01 -5.55
C GLY A 53 -6.36 -8.46 -4.75
N ARG A 54 -6.40 -8.18 -3.45
CA ARG A 54 -7.58 -8.47 -2.62
C ARG A 54 -8.77 -7.59 -2.98
N LEU A 55 -8.55 -6.29 -3.21
CA LEU A 55 -9.59 -5.36 -3.62
C LEU A 55 -10.18 -5.78 -4.97
N GLU A 56 -9.33 -6.14 -5.93
CA GLU A 56 -9.74 -6.63 -7.24
C GLU A 56 -10.58 -7.91 -7.11
N TYR A 57 -10.12 -8.90 -6.32
CA TYR A 57 -10.88 -10.13 -6.06
C TYR A 57 -12.29 -9.82 -5.53
N LEU A 58 -12.41 -8.88 -4.58
CA LEU A 58 -13.71 -8.51 -4.02
C LEU A 58 -14.59 -7.77 -5.04
N ASN A 59 -14.00 -6.95 -5.91
CA ASN A 59 -14.73 -6.26 -6.98
C ASN A 59 -15.26 -7.23 -8.03
N GLN A 60 -14.45 -8.21 -8.44
CA GLN A 60 -14.85 -9.25 -9.40
C GLN A 60 -15.87 -10.24 -8.79
N ASN A 61 -15.72 -10.57 -7.51
CA ASN A 61 -16.58 -11.54 -6.82
C ASN A 61 -17.78 -10.92 -6.09
N ASN A 62 -18.00 -9.62 -6.23
CA ASN A 62 -19.16 -8.96 -5.66
C ASN A 62 -20.43 -9.62 -6.21
N GLU A 63 -21.32 -10.11 -5.34
CA GLU A 63 -22.52 -10.86 -5.77
C GLU A 63 -23.46 -10.02 -6.65
N LEU A 64 -23.38 -8.69 -6.56
CA LEU A 64 -24.04 -7.76 -7.48
C LEU A 64 -23.52 -7.83 -8.92
N ASN A 65 -22.24 -8.20 -9.12
CA ASN A 65 -21.61 -8.38 -10.44
C ASN A 65 -21.73 -9.82 -10.97
N LYS A 66 -22.12 -10.79 -10.13
CA LYS A 66 -22.34 -12.20 -10.52
C LYS A 66 -23.75 -12.49 -11.06
N LYS A 67 -24.66 -11.51 -11.00
CA LYS A 67 -26.00 -11.59 -11.60
C LYS A 67 -26.01 -10.80 -12.92
N ASN A 68 -25.37 -11.33 -13.95
CA ASN A 68 -25.62 -11.00 -15.36
C ASN A 68 -25.39 -12.25 -16.20
#